data_AF-A0A4S9BGF4-F1
#
_entry.id   AF-A0A4S9BGF4-F1
#
_cell.length_a   1.000
_cell.length_b   1.000
_cell.length_c   1.000
_cell.angle_alpha   90.00
_cell.angle_beta   90.00
_cell.angle_gamma   90.00
#
_symmetry.space_group_name_H-M   'P 1'
#
loop_
_entity.id
_entity.type
_entity.pdbx_description
1 polymer ?
#
loop_
_entity_poly.entity_id
_entity_poly.type
_entity_poly.pdbx_seq_one_letter_code
_entity_poly.pdbx_strand_id
1 'polypeptide(L)'
;MALLYAYQPNHVAPIILALIVVSSLLLHAYQNFKYKYWKITFFMVWGGLVFATGWITRCASTYNQQNMSLYIIQYVFTVAGPPIYSAAEYNILGRLLRYVPMHSPLHPDRVLYVFIYLGTLVESLTGAGASMFATVRPDDHGGYKTGGILLAISLLLQAMVEFVFVSLVIIVHRRCLQSGTLPRKVHRLCIMLYGTSTLVFLRCLFRAIEAFAILSVFGTGECHGLCHTVFFHEWYLYVFEALPMILYTLWINLMHPGTMLPSDKNRYLDVDGKTERIGPGWIDKRSKWETFADPLDLTGAIRGHPSHEKFWLEPQRWPLAHGTEAPTPTVTAHSPKA
;
A
#
# COMPACT_ATOMS: atom_id res chain seq x y z
N MET A 1 -6.42 -40.63 -5.09
CA MET A 1 -6.32 -39.35 -5.83
C MET A 1 -6.42 -38.25 -4.81
N ALA A 2 -5.34 -37.49 -4.57
CA ALA A 2 -5.27 -36.54 -3.46
C ALA A 2 -6.10 -35.28 -3.78
N LEU A 3 -6.99 -34.89 -2.86
CA LEU A 3 -7.68 -33.60 -2.93
C LEU A 3 -6.69 -32.48 -2.59
N LEU A 4 -6.69 -31.40 -3.36
CA LEU A 4 -5.80 -30.24 -3.13
C LEU A 4 -6.26 -29.36 -1.97
N TYR A 5 -7.54 -29.45 -1.60
CA TYR A 5 -8.11 -28.77 -0.44
C TYR A 5 -8.10 -29.71 0.77
N ALA A 6 -7.69 -29.18 1.93
CA ALA A 6 -7.74 -29.90 3.20
C ALA A 6 -9.17 -29.95 3.81
N TYR A 7 -10.11 -29.23 3.19
CA TYR A 7 -11.49 -29.06 3.62
C TYR A 7 -12.44 -29.14 2.42
N GLN A 8 -13.75 -29.24 2.65
CA GLN A 8 -14.74 -29.10 1.58
C GLN A 8 -14.94 -27.61 1.23
N PRO A 9 -14.56 -27.16 0.02
CA PRO A 9 -14.63 -25.75 -0.33
C PRO A 9 -16.07 -25.30 -0.58
N ASN A 10 -16.40 -24.09 -0.13
CA ASN A 10 -17.67 -23.44 -0.38
C ASN A 10 -17.73 -22.91 -1.82
N HIS A 11 -18.76 -23.30 -2.57
CA HIS A 11 -18.93 -22.88 -3.96
C HIS A 11 -19.54 -21.48 -4.13
N VAL A 12 -20.31 -21.00 -3.15
CA VAL A 12 -21.10 -19.76 -3.24
C VAL A 12 -20.29 -18.55 -2.79
N ALA A 13 -19.54 -18.67 -1.70
CA ALA A 13 -18.69 -17.60 -1.16
C ALA A 13 -17.73 -16.97 -2.20
N PRO A 14 -16.94 -17.74 -2.99
CA PRO A 14 -16.02 -17.14 -3.96
C PRO A 14 -16.77 -16.40 -5.09
N ILE A 15 -17.98 -16.83 -5.45
CA ILE A 15 -18.81 -16.16 -6.46
C ILE A 15 -19.22 -14.78 -5.96
N ILE A 16 -19.72 -14.69 -4.72
CA ILE A 16 -20.11 -13.42 -4.11
C ILE A 16 -18.90 -12.47 -4.04
N LEU A 17 -17.74 -12.96 -3.62
CA LEU A 17 -16.52 -12.15 -3.52
C LEU A 17 -16.03 -11.69 -4.88
N ALA A 18 -16.05 -12.56 -5.90
CA ALA A 18 -15.70 -12.21 -7.26
C ALA A 18 -16.60 -11.08 -7.80
N LEU A 19 -17.92 -11.17 -7.58
CA LEU A 19 -18.86 -10.14 -7.99
C LEU A 19 -18.59 -8.79 -7.30
N ILE A 20 -18.31 -8.80 -5.99
CA ILE A 20 -17.98 -7.58 -5.24
C ILE A 20 -16.67 -6.96 -5.75
N VAL A 21 -15.61 -7.76 -5.91
CA VAL A 21 -14.30 -7.28 -6.36
C VAL A 21 -14.37 -6.74 -7.79
N VAL A 22 -15.06 -7.44 -8.71
CA VAL A 22 -15.25 -6.99 -10.09
C VAL A 22 -16.07 -5.70 -10.14
N SER A 23 -17.15 -5.60 -9.36
CA SER A 23 -17.96 -4.38 -9.29
C SER A 23 -17.15 -3.20 -8.75
N SER A 24 -16.36 -3.44 -7.69
CA SER A 24 -15.46 -2.46 -7.10
C SER A 24 -14.38 -1.99 -8.09
N LEU A 25 -13.80 -2.92 -8.86
CA LEU A 25 -12.83 -2.62 -9.92
C LEU A 25 -13.43 -1.77 -11.04
N LEU A 26 -14.62 -2.13 -11.53
CA LEU A 26 -15.31 -1.38 -12.59
C LEU A 26 -15.66 0.04 -12.12
N LEU A 27 -16.13 0.18 -10.88
CA LEU A 27 -16.39 1.48 -10.26
C LEU A 27 -15.10 2.30 -10.17
N HIS A 28 -14.00 1.71 -9.72
CA HIS A 28 -12.72 2.41 -9.63
C HIS A 28 -12.20 2.85 -11.00
N ALA A 29 -12.30 1.99 -12.02
CA ALA A 29 -11.93 2.32 -13.39
C ALA A 29 -12.76 3.50 -13.93
N TYR A 30 -14.08 3.49 -13.70
CA TYR A 30 -14.95 4.60 -14.05
C TYR A 30 -14.55 5.90 -13.33
N GLN A 31 -14.27 5.83 -12.02
CA GLN A 31 -13.82 6.98 -11.22
C GLN A 31 -12.50 7.56 -11.75
N ASN A 32 -11.56 6.71 -12.18
CA ASN A 32 -10.30 7.15 -12.76
C ASN A 32 -10.50 7.93 -14.08
N PHE A 33 -11.46 7.51 -14.93
CA PHE A 33 -11.83 8.27 -16.12
C PHE A 33 -12.49 9.60 -15.76
N LYS A 34 -13.45 9.58 -14.81
CA LYS A 34 -14.18 10.78 -14.37
C LYS A 34 -13.25 11.83 -13.75
N TYR A 35 -12.35 11.41 -12.86
CA TYR A 35 -11.43 12.31 -12.14
C TYR A 35 -10.09 12.53 -12.86
N LYS A 36 -9.87 11.92 -14.03
CA LYS A 36 -8.63 11.98 -14.81
C LYS A 36 -7.38 11.61 -14.00
N TYR A 37 -7.52 10.65 -13.08
CA TYR A 37 -6.49 10.33 -12.07
C TYR A 37 -5.71 9.03 -12.36
N TRP A 38 -5.89 8.47 -13.57
CA TRP A 38 -5.33 7.20 -14.04
C TRP A 38 -3.84 6.97 -13.75
N LYS A 39 -3.00 7.99 -13.94
CA LYS A 39 -1.55 7.84 -13.76
C LYS A 39 -1.15 7.55 -12.31
N ILE A 40 -1.98 7.96 -11.34
CA ILE A 40 -1.66 7.86 -9.91
C ILE A 40 -2.24 6.57 -9.33
N THR A 41 -3.45 6.22 -9.73
CA THR A 41 -4.19 5.04 -9.25
C THR A 41 -4.11 3.84 -10.20
N PHE A 42 -3.16 3.83 -11.14
CA PHE A 42 -2.94 2.71 -12.07
C PHE A 42 -2.80 1.36 -11.33
N PHE A 43 -1.99 1.32 -10.27
CA PHE A 43 -1.78 0.11 -9.47
C PHE A 43 -3.07 -0.38 -8.79
N MET A 44 -4.05 0.49 -8.52
CA MET A 44 -5.35 0.08 -7.98
C MET A 44 -6.12 -0.77 -9.00
N VAL A 45 -6.16 -0.34 -10.26
CA VAL A 45 -6.83 -1.08 -11.33
C VAL A 45 -6.09 -2.38 -11.62
N TRP A 46 -4.75 -2.33 -11.66
CA TRP A 46 -3.92 -3.52 -11.87
C TRP A 46 -4.09 -4.55 -10.74
N GLY A 47 -4.00 -4.11 -9.48
CA GLY A 47 -4.22 -4.95 -8.31
C GLY A 47 -5.63 -5.54 -8.27
N GLY A 48 -6.64 -4.75 -8.67
CA GLY A 48 -8.02 -5.23 -8.78
C GLY A 48 -8.24 -6.26 -9.88
N LEU A 49 -7.57 -6.14 -11.03
CA LEU A 49 -7.61 -7.16 -12.07
C LEU A 49 -6.98 -8.47 -11.60
N VAL A 50 -5.80 -8.39 -10.96
CA VAL A 50 -5.10 -9.55 -10.40
C VAL A 50 -5.97 -10.23 -9.32
N PHE A 51 -6.50 -9.46 -8.37
CA PHE A 51 -7.32 -9.99 -7.28
C PHE A 51 -8.64 -10.57 -7.79
N ALA A 52 -9.31 -9.91 -8.74
CA ALA A 52 -10.52 -10.42 -9.39
C ALA A 52 -10.26 -11.76 -10.08
N THR A 53 -9.14 -11.88 -10.81
CA THR A 53 -8.73 -13.13 -11.48
C THR A 53 -8.58 -14.26 -10.47
N GLY A 54 -8.01 -13.99 -9.30
CA GLY A 54 -7.88 -14.95 -8.21
C GLY A 54 -9.24 -15.50 -7.76
N TRP A 55 -10.20 -14.62 -7.44
CA TRP A 55 -11.53 -15.04 -6.98
C TRP A 55 -12.39 -15.68 -8.06
N ILE A 56 -12.33 -15.19 -9.30
CA ILE A 56 -13.01 -15.81 -10.45
C ILE A 56 -12.47 -17.23 -10.67
N THR A 57 -11.15 -17.39 -10.67
CA THR A 57 -10.54 -18.73 -10.83
C THR A 57 -10.87 -19.63 -9.64
N ARG A 58 -10.95 -19.07 -8.41
CA ARG A 58 -11.38 -19.83 -7.23
C ARG A 58 -12.77 -20.42 -7.43
N CYS A 59 -13.70 -19.69 -8.04
CA CYS A 59 -15.03 -20.22 -8.37
C CYS A 59 -14.91 -21.55 -9.13
N ALA A 60 -14.15 -21.57 -10.23
CA ALA A 60 -13.94 -22.78 -11.03
C ALA A 60 -13.14 -23.87 -10.28
N SER A 61 -12.17 -23.47 -9.46
CA SER A 61 -11.33 -24.38 -8.66
C SER A 61 -12.14 -25.16 -7.61
N THR A 62 -13.18 -24.55 -7.01
CA THR A 62 -14.02 -25.25 -6.02
C THR A 62 -14.82 -26.40 -6.63
N TYR A 63 -15.25 -26.29 -7.90
CA TYR A 63 -15.93 -27.38 -8.62
C TYR A 63 -14.95 -28.42 -9.16
N ASN A 64 -13.72 -28.02 -9.49
CA ASN A 64 -12.68 -28.87 -10.06
C ASN A 64 -11.50 -29.06 -9.10
N GLN A 65 -11.76 -29.64 -7.92
CA GLN A 65 -10.81 -29.70 -6.80
C GLN A 65 -9.52 -30.51 -7.05
N GLN A 66 -9.50 -31.29 -8.13
CA GLN A 66 -8.35 -32.08 -8.57
C GLN A 66 -7.46 -31.35 -9.59
N ASN A 67 -7.94 -30.21 -10.12
CA ASN A 67 -7.20 -29.45 -11.12
C ASN A 67 -6.14 -28.55 -10.45
N MET A 68 -4.89 -29.01 -10.49
CA MET A 68 -3.74 -28.32 -9.91
C MET A 68 -3.52 -26.92 -10.52
N SER A 69 -3.75 -26.74 -11.82
CA SER A 69 -3.57 -25.44 -12.48
C SER A 69 -4.56 -24.40 -11.96
N LEU A 70 -5.84 -24.77 -11.82
CA LEU A 70 -6.85 -23.87 -11.25
C LEU A 70 -6.54 -23.51 -9.80
N TYR A 71 -6.08 -24.49 -9.01
CA TYR A 71 -5.69 -24.27 -7.62
C TYR A 71 -4.49 -23.31 -7.48
N ILE A 72 -3.48 -23.46 -8.33
CA ILE A 72 -2.31 -22.57 -8.34
C ILE A 72 -2.71 -21.15 -8.76
N ILE A 73 -3.44 -21.01 -9.87
CA ILE A 73 -3.84 -19.70 -10.38
C ILE A 73 -4.68 -18.96 -9.33
N GLN A 74 -5.70 -19.60 -8.74
CA GLN A 74 -6.50 -18.92 -7.72
C GLN A 74 -5.67 -18.51 -6.50
N TYR A 75 -4.72 -19.34 -6.06
CA TYR A 75 -3.89 -19.06 -4.89
C TYR A 75 -2.96 -17.87 -5.16
N VAL A 76 -2.17 -17.95 -6.23
CA VAL A 76 -1.17 -16.95 -6.59
C VAL A 76 -1.82 -15.59 -6.81
N PHE A 77 -2.90 -15.53 -7.59
CA PHE A 77 -3.57 -14.25 -7.89
C PHE A 77 -4.28 -13.64 -6.67
N THR A 78 -4.82 -14.47 -5.77
CA THR A 78 -5.43 -13.97 -4.52
C THR A 78 -4.37 -13.38 -3.57
N VAL A 79 -3.18 -13.98 -3.52
CA VAL A 79 -2.07 -13.50 -2.69
C VAL A 79 -1.37 -12.28 -3.31
N ALA A 80 -1.22 -12.24 -4.64
CA ALA A 80 -0.46 -11.20 -5.34
C ALA A 80 -1.17 -9.84 -5.49
N GLY A 81 -2.51 -9.80 -5.48
CA GLY A 81 -3.28 -8.55 -5.58
C GLY A 81 -2.98 -7.50 -4.48
N PRO A 82 -3.04 -7.86 -3.19
CA PRO A 82 -2.80 -6.94 -2.07
C PRO A 82 -1.45 -6.21 -2.05
N PRO A 83 -0.30 -6.85 -2.29
CA PRO A 83 0.97 -6.14 -2.44
C PRO A 83 0.90 -5.04 -3.52
N ILE A 84 0.16 -5.29 -4.60
CA ILE A 84 -0.07 -4.31 -5.68
C ILE A 84 -0.99 -3.18 -5.20
N TYR A 85 -1.98 -3.47 -4.35
CA TYR A 85 -2.78 -2.43 -3.70
C TYR A 85 -1.92 -1.54 -2.79
N SER A 86 -1.01 -2.11 -1.98
CA SER A 86 -0.04 -1.30 -1.22
C SER A 86 0.78 -0.39 -2.12
N ALA A 87 1.20 -0.86 -3.31
CA ALA A 87 1.92 -0.02 -4.27
C ALA A 87 1.10 1.21 -4.74
N ALA A 88 -0.23 1.08 -4.81
CA ALA A 88 -1.11 2.22 -5.07
C ALA A 88 -1.10 3.23 -3.91
N GLU A 89 -1.13 2.76 -2.66
CA GLU A 89 -1.02 3.63 -1.47
C GLU A 89 0.34 4.31 -1.38
N TYR A 90 1.42 3.62 -1.73
CA TYR A 90 2.76 4.20 -1.79
C TYR A 90 2.79 5.40 -2.75
N ASN A 91 2.09 5.29 -3.88
CA ASN A 91 1.96 6.39 -4.84
C ASN A 91 1.12 7.54 -4.26
N ILE A 92 0.00 7.24 -3.61
CA ILE A 92 -0.84 8.25 -2.96
C ILE A 92 -0.07 8.98 -1.85
N LEU A 93 0.72 8.26 -1.03
CA LEU A 93 1.59 8.89 -0.03
C LEU A 93 2.64 9.77 -0.70
N GLY A 94 3.34 9.30 -1.74
CA GLY A 94 4.30 10.13 -2.48
C GLY A 94 3.67 11.42 -3.01
N ARG A 95 2.40 11.35 -3.48
CA ARG A 95 1.62 12.52 -3.88
C ARG A 95 1.27 13.43 -2.71
N LEU A 96 0.88 12.88 -1.56
CA LEU A 96 0.63 13.63 -0.34
C LEU A 96 1.89 14.36 0.11
N LEU A 97 3.03 13.67 0.20
CA LEU A 97 4.33 14.25 0.59
C LEU A 97 4.74 15.41 -0.32
N ARG A 98 4.47 15.30 -1.63
CA ARG A 98 4.73 16.38 -2.59
C ARG A 98 3.76 17.55 -2.43
N TYR A 99 2.49 17.26 -2.12
CA TYR A 99 1.48 18.29 -1.92
C TYR A 99 1.70 19.05 -0.61
N VAL A 100 2.20 18.38 0.43
CA VAL A 100 2.58 19.00 1.71
C VAL A 100 4.10 18.89 1.97
N PRO A 101 4.94 19.61 1.19
CA PRO A 101 6.38 19.46 1.27
C PRO A 101 6.98 19.89 2.62
N MET A 102 6.43 20.92 3.28
CA MET A 102 6.91 21.37 4.60
C MET A 102 6.72 20.36 5.74
N HIS A 103 5.86 19.36 5.56
CA HIS A 103 5.62 18.30 6.54
C HIS A 103 6.23 16.96 6.13
N SER A 104 6.77 16.86 4.92
CA SER A 104 7.33 15.63 4.40
C SER A 104 8.62 15.25 5.15
N PRO A 105 8.70 14.05 5.76
CA PRO A 105 9.91 13.58 6.42
C PRO A 105 10.97 13.08 5.43
N LEU A 106 10.54 12.66 4.24
CA LEU A 106 11.37 11.96 3.25
C LEU A 106 11.14 12.54 1.84
N HIS A 107 11.99 12.18 0.89
CA HIS A 107 11.84 12.63 -0.49
C HIS A 107 10.59 11.99 -1.17
N PRO A 108 9.60 12.76 -1.63
CA PRO A 108 8.33 12.25 -2.15
C PRO A 108 8.45 11.23 -3.29
N ASP A 109 9.27 11.50 -4.32
CA ASP A 109 9.43 10.56 -5.44
C ASP A 109 10.15 9.27 -5.05
N ARG A 110 11.12 9.36 -4.15
CA ARG A 110 11.99 8.23 -3.83
C ARG A 110 11.34 7.30 -2.83
N VAL A 111 10.48 7.81 -1.95
CA VAL A 111 9.60 7.00 -1.10
C VAL A 111 8.82 6.02 -1.97
N LEU A 112 8.14 6.49 -3.02
CA LEU A 112 7.41 5.62 -3.93
C LEU A 112 8.28 4.48 -4.49
N TYR A 113 9.43 4.83 -5.09
CA TYR A 113 10.30 3.83 -5.70
C TYR A 113 10.84 2.85 -4.67
N VAL A 114 11.32 3.33 -3.52
CA VAL A 114 11.88 2.47 -2.46
C VAL A 114 10.84 1.46 -1.98
N PHE A 115 9.62 1.88 -1.72
CA PHE A 115 8.56 0.96 -1.28
C PHE A 115 8.13 -0.02 -2.37
N ILE A 116 8.08 0.40 -3.65
CA ILE A 116 7.80 -0.52 -4.77
C ILE A 116 8.92 -1.56 -4.92
N TYR A 117 10.19 -1.16 -4.89
CA TYR A 117 11.32 -2.09 -4.98
C TYR A 117 11.38 -3.04 -3.79
N LEU A 118 11.16 -2.52 -2.57
CA LEU A 118 11.11 -3.32 -1.36
C LEU A 118 9.96 -4.33 -1.40
N GLY A 119 8.77 -3.90 -1.83
CA GLY A 119 7.63 -4.79 -2.06
C GLY A 119 7.93 -5.84 -3.13
N THR A 120 8.53 -5.46 -4.25
CA THR A 120 8.90 -6.41 -5.32
C THR A 120 9.90 -7.45 -4.84
N LEU A 121 10.88 -7.04 -4.02
CA LEU A 121 11.84 -7.95 -3.39
C LEU A 121 11.15 -8.92 -2.43
N VAL A 122 10.25 -8.43 -1.59
CA VAL A 122 9.45 -9.25 -0.67
C VAL A 122 8.63 -10.29 -1.44
N GLU A 123 7.89 -9.87 -2.46
CA GLU A 123 7.07 -10.77 -3.29
C GLU A 123 7.92 -11.78 -4.07
N SER A 124 9.14 -11.40 -4.47
CA SER A 124 10.08 -12.33 -5.10
C SER A 124 10.52 -13.43 -4.12
N LEU A 125 10.75 -13.09 -2.85
CA LEU A 125 11.04 -14.07 -1.80
C LEU A 125 9.83 -14.96 -1.52
N THR A 126 8.61 -14.39 -1.49
CA THR A 126 7.37 -15.16 -1.33
C THR A 126 7.19 -16.14 -2.48
N GLY A 127 7.35 -15.70 -3.72
CA GLY A 127 7.27 -16.56 -4.90
C GLY A 127 8.32 -17.67 -4.90
N ALA A 128 9.58 -17.34 -4.56
CA ALA A 128 10.65 -18.32 -4.44
C ALA A 128 10.37 -19.37 -3.34
N GLY A 129 9.93 -18.92 -2.16
CA GLY A 129 9.56 -19.82 -1.06
C GLY A 129 8.38 -20.73 -1.40
N ALA A 130 7.32 -20.17 -2.02
CA ALA A 130 6.16 -20.93 -2.47
C ALA A 130 6.55 -21.98 -3.52
N SER A 131 7.35 -21.58 -4.51
CA SER A 131 7.82 -22.49 -5.55
C SER A 131 8.62 -23.63 -4.94
N MET A 132 9.59 -23.32 -4.08
CA MET A 132 10.41 -24.33 -3.42
C MET A 132 9.55 -25.29 -2.61
N PHE A 133 8.62 -24.76 -1.82
CA PHE A 133 7.69 -25.57 -1.03
C PHE A 133 6.83 -26.51 -1.90
N ALA A 134 6.39 -26.05 -3.07
CA ALA A 134 5.53 -26.83 -3.96
C ALA A 134 6.28 -27.89 -4.79
N THR A 135 7.57 -27.70 -5.09
CA THR A 135 8.35 -28.57 -5.99
C THR A 135 9.29 -29.54 -5.28
N VAL A 136 9.49 -29.39 -3.97
CA VAL A 136 10.34 -30.29 -3.19
C VAL A 136 9.80 -31.71 -3.22
N ARG A 137 10.71 -32.68 -3.29
CA ARG A 137 10.35 -34.10 -3.30
C ARG A 137 9.79 -34.52 -1.93
N PRO A 138 8.83 -35.45 -1.87
CA PRO A 138 8.21 -35.87 -0.60
C PRO A 138 9.20 -36.39 0.47
N ASP A 139 10.36 -36.90 0.05
CA ASP A 139 11.41 -37.42 0.93
C ASP A 139 12.35 -36.32 1.48
N ASP A 140 12.38 -35.14 0.86
CA ASP A 140 13.29 -34.04 1.20
C ASP A 140 12.66 -33.07 2.22
N HIS A 141 12.72 -33.47 3.49
CA HIS A 141 12.25 -32.67 4.62
C HIS A 141 13.01 -31.33 4.77
N GLY A 142 14.27 -31.28 4.32
CA GLY A 142 15.08 -30.06 4.37
C GLY A 142 14.57 -29.00 3.39
N GLY A 143 14.19 -29.42 2.19
CA GLY A 143 13.58 -28.56 1.17
C GLY A 143 12.28 -27.91 1.64
N TYR A 144 11.36 -28.68 2.23
CA TYR A 144 10.08 -28.16 2.74
C TYR A 144 10.31 -27.12 3.83
N LYS A 145 11.24 -27.39 4.75
CA LYS A 145 11.60 -26.47 5.84
C LYS A 145 12.17 -25.16 5.28
N THR A 146 13.10 -25.22 4.33
CA THR A 146 13.70 -24.02 3.73
C THR A 146 12.66 -23.18 2.98
N GLY A 147 11.82 -23.80 2.16
CA GLY A 147 10.74 -23.12 1.44
C GLY A 147 9.73 -22.47 2.39
N GLY A 148 9.32 -23.18 3.43
CA GLY A 148 8.43 -22.67 4.48
C GLY A 148 9.03 -21.50 5.28
N ILE A 149 10.32 -21.58 5.63
CA ILE A 149 11.04 -20.48 6.30
C ILE A 149 11.06 -19.24 5.42
N LEU A 150 11.41 -19.41 4.14
CA LEU A 150 11.49 -18.30 3.19
C LEU A 150 10.12 -17.62 3.02
N LEU A 151 9.06 -18.42 2.91
CA LEU A 151 7.67 -17.94 2.90
C LEU A 151 7.32 -17.14 4.17
N ALA A 152 7.54 -17.73 5.35
CA ALA A 152 7.19 -17.08 6.62
C ALA A 152 7.96 -15.77 6.83
N ILE A 153 9.27 -15.76 6.53
CA ILE A 153 10.10 -14.54 6.60
C ILE A 153 9.61 -13.48 5.62
N SER A 154 9.27 -13.85 4.38
CA SER A 154 8.79 -12.90 3.38
C SER A 154 7.49 -12.22 3.83
N LEU A 155 6.53 -12.98 4.38
CA LEU A 155 5.26 -12.45 4.87
C LEU A 155 5.44 -11.58 6.12
N LEU A 156 6.38 -11.92 7.00
CA LEU A 156 6.76 -11.05 8.12
C LEU A 156 7.36 -9.74 7.63
N LEU A 157 8.28 -9.81 6.66
CA LEU A 157 8.89 -8.63 6.07
C LEU A 157 7.81 -7.75 5.41
N GLN A 158 6.83 -8.34 4.74
CA GLN A 158 5.69 -7.61 4.18
C GLN A 158 4.92 -6.83 5.27
N ALA A 159 4.61 -7.47 6.40
CA ALA A 159 3.96 -6.80 7.53
C ALA A 159 4.82 -5.66 8.11
N MET A 160 6.15 -5.83 8.16
CA MET A 160 7.08 -4.80 8.61
C MET A 160 7.12 -3.60 7.64
N VAL A 161 7.11 -3.84 6.33
CA VAL A 161 7.05 -2.78 5.32
C VAL A 161 5.78 -1.95 5.48
N GLU A 162 4.64 -2.62 5.63
CA GLU A 162 3.34 -1.96 5.83
C GLU A 162 3.31 -1.18 7.15
N PHE A 163 3.91 -1.72 8.21
CA PHE A 163 4.04 -1.01 9.49
C PHE A 163 4.85 0.30 9.35
N VAL A 164 5.98 0.25 8.63
CA VAL A 164 6.79 1.45 8.34
C VAL A 164 5.97 2.44 7.50
N PHE A 165 5.20 1.97 6.53
CA PHE A 165 4.32 2.82 5.72
C PHE A 165 3.28 3.55 6.58
N VAL A 166 2.52 2.83 7.40
CA VAL A 166 1.55 3.41 8.35
C VAL A 166 2.22 4.45 9.26
N SER A 167 3.41 4.14 9.76
CA SER A 167 4.18 5.05 10.62
C SER A 167 4.51 6.37 9.92
N LEU A 168 4.86 6.34 8.62
CA LEU A 168 5.10 7.55 7.84
C LEU A 168 3.83 8.39 7.67
N VAL A 169 2.68 7.76 7.41
CA VAL A 169 1.38 8.46 7.36
C VAL A 169 1.08 9.14 8.70
N ILE A 170 1.34 8.45 9.83
CA ILE A 170 1.20 9.01 11.17
C ILE A 170 2.09 10.24 11.36
N ILE A 171 3.36 10.16 11.00
CA ILE A 171 4.31 11.27 11.14
C ILE A 171 3.84 12.50 10.35
N VAL A 172 3.46 12.32 9.08
CA VAL A 172 3.01 13.42 8.22
C VAL A 172 1.75 14.06 8.79
N HIS A 173 0.76 13.25 9.16
CA HIS A 173 -0.50 13.78 9.69
C HIS A 173 -0.31 14.52 11.01
N ARG A 174 0.52 14.01 11.93
CA ARG A 174 0.87 14.69 13.19
C ARG A 174 1.55 16.03 12.94
N ARG A 175 2.49 16.10 11.98
CA ARG A 175 3.16 17.36 11.60
C ARG A 175 2.18 18.39 11.06
N CYS A 176 1.24 17.98 10.21
CA CYS A 176 0.19 18.87 9.70
C CYS A 176 -0.78 19.35 10.79
N LEU A 177 -1.07 18.52 11.81
CA LEU A 177 -1.92 18.92 12.94
C LEU A 177 -1.20 19.94 13.83
N GLN A 178 0.08 19.71 14.11
CA GLN A 178 0.89 20.57 14.97
C GLN A 178 1.15 21.96 14.37
N SER A 179 1.14 22.11 13.05
CA SER A 179 1.27 23.42 12.40
C SER A 179 0.00 24.26 12.42
N GLY A 180 -1.15 23.69 12.80
CA GLY A 180 -2.44 24.37 12.78
C GLY A 180 -3.00 24.64 11.38
N THR A 181 -2.35 24.13 10.32
CA THR A 181 -2.65 24.45 8.92
C THR A 181 -3.20 23.27 8.13
N LEU A 182 -3.83 22.29 8.80
CA LEU A 182 -4.36 21.07 8.18
C LEU A 182 -5.64 21.34 7.37
N PRO A 183 -5.61 21.26 6.02
CA PRO A 183 -6.82 21.41 5.22
C PRO A 183 -7.69 20.17 5.32
N ARG A 184 -9.02 20.36 5.21
CA ARG A 184 -10.01 19.26 5.22
C ARG A 184 -9.71 18.16 4.19
N LYS A 185 -9.18 18.51 3.02
CA LYS A 185 -8.83 17.53 1.96
C LYS A 185 -7.66 16.64 2.40
N VAL A 186 -6.61 17.21 2.97
CA VAL A 186 -5.44 16.47 3.48
C VAL A 186 -5.85 15.59 4.65
N HIS A 187 -6.65 16.10 5.58
CA HIS A 187 -7.15 15.32 6.71
C HIS A 187 -7.94 14.09 6.26
N ARG A 188 -8.90 14.27 5.32
CA ARG A 188 -9.66 13.15 4.75
C ARG A 188 -8.76 12.15 4.02
N LEU A 189 -7.73 12.60 3.32
CA LEU A 189 -6.77 11.71 2.67
C LEU A 189 -5.97 10.90 3.70
N CYS A 190 -5.53 11.53 4.80
CA CYS A 190 -4.84 10.82 5.88
C CYS A 190 -5.76 9.78 6.55
N ILE A 191 -7.04 10.09 6.76
CA ILE A 191 -8.03 9.12 7.28
C ILE A 191 -8.20 7.95 6.31
N MET A 192 -8.31 8.23 5.00
CA MET A 192 -8.39 7.19 3.98
C MET A 192 -7.16 6.27 4.07
N LEU A 193 -5.95 6.83 4.06
CA LEU A 193 -4.70 6.07 4.18
C LEU A 193 -4.66 5.27 5.49
N TYR A 194 -5.07 5.82 6.63
CA TYR A 194 -5.12 5.03 7.86
C TYR A 194 -6.05 3.83 7.76
N GLY A 195 -7.27 4.04 7.27
CA GLY A 195 -8.23 2.95 7.14
C GLY A 195 -7.70 1.85 6.23
N THR A 196 -7.20 2.23 5.06
CA THR A 196 -6.73 1.30 4.04
C THR A 196 -5.46 0.57 4.48
N SER A 197 -4.45 1.29 4.98
CA SER A 197 -3.18 0.68 5.40
C SER A 197 -3.33 -0.18 6.65
N THR A 198 -4.27 0.15 7.55
CA THR A 198 -4.57 -0.72 8.71
C THR A 198 -5.18 -2.06 8.25
N LEU A 199 -6.06 -2.05 7.24
CA LEU A 199 -6.63 -3.29 6.69
C LEU A 199 -5.57 -4.17 6.03
N VAL A 200 -4.65 -3.55 5.28
CA VAL A 200 -3.49 -4.26 4.69
C VAL A 200 -2.58 -4.80 5.78
N PHE A 201 -2.23 -3.99 6.78
CA PHE A 201 -1.36 -4.41 7.88
C PHE A 201 -1.94 -5.61 8.64
N LEU A 202 -3.22 -5.56 9.00
CA LEU A 202 -3.90 -6.67 9.67
C LEU A 202 -3.84 -7.95 8.83
N ARG A 203 -4.15 -7.86 7.53
CA ARG A 203 -4.05 -8.99 6.60
C ARG A 203 -2.62 -9.56 6.54
N CYS A 204 -1.61 -8.72 6.38
CA CYS A 204 -0.20 -9.14 6.36
C CYS A 204 0.21 -9.81 7.68
N LEU A 205 -0.24 -9.27 8.82
CA LEU A 205 0.02 -9.84 10.14
C LEU A 205 -0.60 -11.23 10.28
N PHE A 206 -1.87 -11.40 9.91
CA PHE A 206 -2.54 -12.71 9.95
C PHE A 206 -1.87 -13.73 9.02
N ARG A 207 -1.46 -13.30 7.82
CA ARG A 207 -0.71 -14.14 6.88
C ARG A 207 0.64 -14.58 7.42
N ALA A 208 1.38 -13.67 8.06
CA ALA A 208 2.63 -14.01 8.73
C ALA A 208 2.38 -15.03 9.85
N ILE A 209 1.37 -14.80 10.70
CA ILE A 209 1.00 -15.74 11.78
C ILE A 209 0.64 -17.11 11.22
N GLU A 210 -0.17 -17.18 10.17
CA GLU A 210 -0.54 -18.43 9.48
C GLU A 210 0.68 -19.15 8.94
N ALA A 211 1.59 -18.44 8.28
CA ALA A 211 2.81 -19.04 7.73
C ALA A 211 3.74 -19.59 8.81
N PHE A 212 3.91 -18.89 9.93
CA PHE A 212 4.68 -19.42 11.06
C PHE A 212 3.99 -20.59 11.77
N ALA A 213 2.65 -20.58 11.83
CA ALA A 213 1.89 -21.71 12.38
C ALA A 213 1.97 -22.96 11.49
N ILE A 214 2.05 -22.80 10.17
CA ILE A 214 2.29 -23.92 9.24
C ILE A 214 3.75 -24.38 9.34
N LEU A 215 4.70 -23.45 9.44
CA LEU A 215 6.11 -23.77 9.56
C LEU A 215 6.43 -24.58 10.82
N SER A 216 5.76 -24.31 11.95
CA SER A 216 6.01 -25.00 13.21
C SER A 216 5.72 -26.51 13.12
N VAL A 217 4.80 -26.94 12.26
CA VAL A 217 4.49 -28.36 12.01
C VAL A 217 5.72 -29.12 11.53
N PHE A 218 6.56 -28.51 10.69
CA PHE A 218 7.79 -29.16 10.20
C PHE A 218 8.87 -29.25 11.28
N GLY A 219 8.76 -28.45 12.35
CA GLY A 219 9.66 -28.51 13.49
C GLY A 219 9.22 -29.52 14.55
N THR A 220 7.91 -29.61 14.82
CA THR A 220 7.36 -30.42 15.91
C THR A 220 6.76 -31.75 15.44
N GLY A 221 6.46 -31.90 14.15
CA GLY A 221 5.74 -33.05 13.59
C GLY A 221 4.25 -33.08 13.92
N GLU A 222 3.75 -32.14 14.73
CA GLU A 222 2.39 -32.09 15.22
C GLU A 222 1.72 -30.75 14.87
N CYS A 223 0.63 -30.81 14.11
CA CYS A 223 -0.23 -29.66 13.84
C CYS A 223 -1.29 -29.56 14.94
N HIS A 224 -0.94 -28.93 16.07
CA HIS A 224 -1.87 -28.69 17.18
C HIS A 224 -2.29 -27.21 17.27
N GLY A 225 -3.50 -26.96 17.81
CA GLY A 225 -4.01 -25.61 18.03
C GLY A 225 -4.24 -24.81 16.75
N LEU A 226 -3.52 -23.68 16.61
CA LEU A 226 -3.73 -22.70 15.54
C LEU A 226 -3.50 -23.27 14.14
N CYS A 227 -2.52 -24.17 13.98
CA CYS A 227 -2.26 -24.83 12.69
C CYS A 227 -3.49 -25.61 12.20
N HIS A 228 -4.08 -26.45 13.07
CA HIS A 228 -5.22 -27.28 12.71
C HIS A 228 -6.44 -26.39 12.39
N THR A 229 -6.69 -25.39 13.22
CA THR A 229 -7.86 -24.53 13.03
C THR A 229 -7.77 -23.73 11.72
N VAL A 230 -6.61 -23.18 11.37
CA VAL A 230 -6.45 -22.37 10.16
C VAL A 230 -6.42 -23.23 8.89
N PHE A 231 -5.76 -24.38 8.92
CA PHE A 231 -5.60 -25.22 7.71
C PHE A 231 -6.89 -25.94 7.30
N PHE A 232 -7.73 -26.34 8.28
CA PHE A 232 -8.95 -27.12 8.02
C PHE A 232 -10.23 -26.27 7.92
N HIS A 233 -10.18 -24.97 8.18
CA HIS A 233 -11.36 -24.11 8.11
C HIS A 233 -11.22 -23.01 7.06
N GLU A 234 -12.06 -23.10 6.03
CA GLU A 234 -12.06 -22.16 4.91
C GLU A 234 -12.37 -20.70 5.33
N TRP A 235 -13.16 -20.49 6.38
CA TRP A 235 -13.65 -19.16 6.75
C TRP A 235 -12.52 -18.17 7.10
N TYR A 236 -11.35 -18.64 7.54
CA TYR A 236 -10.17 -17.79 7.78
C TYR A 236 -9.71 -17.08 6.51
N LEU A 237 -9.74 -17.76 5.36
CA LEU A 237 -9.43 -17.17 4.06
C LEU A 237 -10.43 -16.05 3.72
N TYR A 238 -11.70 -16.22 4.07
CA TYR A 238 -12.69 -15.20 3.77
C TYR A 238 -12.58 -13.99 4.71
N VAL A 239 -12.34 -14.23 6.00
CA VAL A 239 -12.35 -13.17 7.03
C VAL A 239 -11.03 -12.41 7.11
N PHE A 240 -9.88 -13.07 7.02
CA PHE A 240 -8.58 -12.43 7.23
C PHE A 240 -7.84 -12.08 5.93
N GLU A 241 -8.30 -12.64 4.82
CA GLU A 241 -7.68 -12.48 3.51
C GLU A 241 -8.56 -11.68 2.56
N ALA A 242 -9.80 -12.15 2.33
CA ALA A 242 -10.72 -11.51 1.39
C ALA A 242 -11.34 -10.23 1.95
N LEU A 243 -11.90 -10.29 3.15
CA LEU A 243 -12.67 -9.20 3.75
C LEU A 243 -11.85 -7.91 3.90
N PRO A 244 -10.61 -7.91 4.42
CA PRO A 244 -9.84 -6.68 4.56
C PRO A 244 -9.59 -6.03 3.19
N MET A 245 -9.36 -6.82 2.15
CA MET A 245 -9.08 -6.32 0.80
C MET A 245 -10.34 -5.82 0.09
N ILE A 246 -11.49 -6.44 0.34
CA ILE A 246 -12.77 -5.93 -0.14
C ILE A 246 -13.07 -4.59 0.52
N LEU A 247 -12.98 -4.52 1.85
CA LEU A 247 -13.19 -3.28 2.60
C LEU A 247 -12.24 -2.18 2.13
N TYR A 248 -10.98 -2.53 1.87
CA TYR A 248 -9.99 -1.64 1.30
C TYR A 248 -10.44 -1.04 -0.04
N THR A 249 -10.85 -1.87 -1.01
CA THR A 249 -11.24 -1.38 -2.34
C THR A 249 -12.49 -0.51 -2.27
N LEU A 250 -13.46 -0.89 -1.43
CA LEU A 250 -14.68 -0.11 -1.20
C LEU A 250 -14.34 1.24 -0.54
N TRP A 251 -13.43 1.26 0.43
CA TRP A 251 -13.02 2.47 1.12
C TRP A 251 -12.40 3.47 0.15
N ILE A 252 -11.49 3.03 -0.72
CA ILE A 252 -10.86 3.90 -1.72
C ILE A 252 -11.87 4.37 -2.77
N ASN A 253 -12.83 3.53 -3.15
CA ASN A 253 -13.90 3.94 -4.05
C ASN A 253 -14.80 5.02 -3.44
N LEU A 254 -15.10 4.92 -2.14
CA LEU A 254 -15.87 5.95 -1.44
C LEU A 254 -15.05 7.24 -1.27
N MET A 255 -13.77 7.12 -0.97
CA MET A 255 -12.85 8.22 -0.70
C MET A 255 -11.81 8.38 -1.82
N HIS A 256 -12.26 8.52 -3.07
CA HIS A 256 -11.33 8.52 -4.20
C HIS A 256 -10.29 9.66 -4.12
N PRO A 257 -8.97 9.36 -4.19
CA PRO A 257 -7.90 10.34 -3.94
C PRO A 257 -7.89 11.51 -4.92
N GLY A 258 -8.38 11.31 -6.15
CA GLY A 258 -8.51 12.37 -7.16
C GLY A 258 -9.49 13.49 -6.78
N THR A 259 -10.30 13.33 -5.73
CA THR A 259 -11.16 14.40 -5.19
C THR A 259 -10.45 15.24 -4.11
N MET A 260 -9.36 14.72 -3.56
CA MET A 260 -8.65 15.29 -2.40
C MET A 260 -7.29 15.87 -2.78
N LEU A 261 -6.60 15.28 -3.75
CA LEU A 261 -5.31 15.73 -4.24
C LEU A 261 -5.41 16.24 -5.69
N PRO A 262 -4.66 17.31 -6.03
CA PRO A 262 -4.56 17.76 -7.41
C PRO A 262 -3.80 16.73 -8.26
N SER A 263 -4.15 16.63 -9.54
CA SER A 263 -3.47 15.75 -10.50
C SER A 263 -2.09 16.28 -10.91
N ASP A 264 -1.90 17.61 -10.93
CA ASP A 264 -0.61 18.21 -11.27
C ASP A 264 0.38 17.92 -10.14
N LYS A 265 1.55 17.36 -10.49
CA LYS A 265 2.61 17.06 -9.52
C LYS A 265 3.24 18.33 -8.97
N ASN A 266 3.33 19.40 -9.74
CA ASN A 266 4.05 20.60 -9.29
C ASN A 266 3.23 21.46 -8.32
N ARG A 267 1.95 21.14 -8.14
CA ARG A 267 1.07 21.85 -7.22
C ARG A 267 1.33 21.42 -5.77
N TYR A 268 1.62 22.39 -4.89
CA TYR A 268 1.82 22.19 -3.47
C TYR A 268 1.02 23.19 -2.64
N LEU A 269 0.75 22.84 -1.39
CA LEU A 269 0.09 23.69 -0.40
C LEU A 269 1.11 24.60 0.27
N ASP A 270 0.82 25.90 0.27
CA ASP A 270 1.64 26.90 0.94
C ASP A 270 1.52 26.81 2.48
N VAL A 271 2.41 27.50 3.18
CA VAL A 271 2.53 27.43 4.65
C VAL A 271 1.28 27.90 5.37
N ASP A 272 0.42 28.67 4.70
CA ASP A 272 -0.86 29.17 5.22
C ASP A 272 -1.96 28.09 5.30
N GLY A 273 -1.74 26.91 4.71
CA GLY A 273 -2.71 25.83 4.66
C GLY A 273 -3.93 26.08 3.76
N LYS A 274 -3.91 27.12 2.94
CA LYS A 274 -5.05 27.51 2.08
C LYS A 274 -4.65 27.76 0.64
N THR A 275 -3.52 28.43 0.41
CA THR A 275 -3.09 28.74 -0.94
C THR A 275 -2.32 27.58 -1.56
N GLU A 276 -2.62 27.29 -2.82
CA GLU A 276 -1.92 26.30 -3.61
C GLU A 276 -1.03 27.02 -4.63
N ARG A 277 0.24 26.60 -4.73
CA ARG A 277 1.26 27.18 -5.61
C ARG A 277 1.87 26.13 -6.52
N ILE A 278 2.52 26.57 -7.60
CA ILE A 278 3.27 25.71 -8.51
C ILE A 278 4.76 25.84 -8.20
N GLY A 279 5.33 24.78 -7.63
CA GLY A 279 6.73 24.73 -7.21
C GLY A 279 7.62 24.04 -8.23
N PRO A 280 8.94 24.09 -8.03
CA PRO A 280 9.92 23.46 -8.93
C PRO A 280 9.97 21.93 -8.77
N GLY A 281 9.20 21.37 -7.84
CA GLY A 281 9.32 19.99 -7.39
C GLY A 281 10.42 19.83 -6.33
N TRP A 282 10.70 18.59 -5.95
CA TRP A 282 11.71 18.29 -4.94
C TRP A 282 13.09 18.28 -5.61
N ILE A 283 13.88 19.34 -5.39
CA ILE A 283 15.25 19.45 -5.93
C ILE A 283 16.22 18.87 -4.89
N ASP A 284 16.95 17.83 -5.28
CA ASP A 284 18.04 17.26 -4.49
C ASP A 284 19.39 17.66 -5.11
N LYS A 285 20.26 18.28 -4.31
CA LYS A 285 21.58 18.77 -4.73
C LYS A 285 22.70 17.74 -4.53
N ARG A 286 22.40 16.57 -3.93
CA ARG A 286 23.38 15.50 -3.66
C ARG A 286 23.90 14.87 -4.95
N SER A 287 25.10 14.34 -4.88
CA SER A 287 25.69 13.60 -6.01
C SER A 287 24.86 12.36 -6.36
N LYS A 288 25.01 11.86 -7.59
CA LYS A 288 24.32 10.62 -8.03
C LYS A 288 24.70 9.42 -7.15
N TRP A 289 25.94 9.38 -6.64
CA TRP A 289 26.42 8.30 -5.78
C TRP A 289 25.78 8.36 -4.39
N GLU A 290 25.76 9.53 -3.75
CA GLU A 290 25.09 9.71 -2.45
C GLU A 290 23.59 9.42 -2.54
N THR A 291 22.95 9.84 -3.63
CA THR A 291 21.55 9.52 -3.91
C THR A 291 21.31 8.02 -4.10
N PHE A 292 22.26 7.30 -4.69
CA PHE A 292 22.15 5.85 -4.86
C PHE A 292 22.32 5.10 -3.53
N ALA A 293 23.31 5.50 -2.72
CA ALA A 293 23.59 4.88 -1.43
C ALA A 293 22.53 5.20 -0.37
N ASP A 294 22.00 6.43 -0.37
CA ASP A 294 20.96 6.89 0.56
C ASP A 294 19.80 7.56 -0.22
N PRO A 295 18.93 6.75 -0.84
CA PRO A 295 17.85 7.25 -1.67
C PRO A 295 16.89 8.14 -0.89
N LEU A 296 16.66 7.86 0.40
CA LEU A 296 15.68 8.59 1.20
C LEU A 296 16.25 9.80 1.96
N ASP A 297 17.56 10.04 1.90
CA ASP A 297 18.26 11.03 2.72
C ASP A 297 18.12 10.77 4.23
N LEU A 298 18.16 9.50 4.63
CA LEU A 298 18.08 9.11 6.04
C LEU A 298 19.24 9.71 6.83
N THR A 299 20.43 9.73 6.25
CA THR A 299 21.64 10.28 6.87
C THR A 299 21.50 11.79 7.09
N GLY A 300 21.02 12.53 6.08
CA GLY A 300 20.75 13.96 6.19
C GLY A 300 19.63 14.28 7.19
N ALA A 301 18.58 13.46 7.21
CA ALA A 301 17.48 13.57 8.17
C ALA A 301 17.95 13.34 9.61
N ILE A 302 18.78 12.32 9.87
CA ILE A 302 19.35 12.02 11.19
C ILE A 302 20.31 13.11 11.64
N ARG A 303 21.12 13.66 10.73
CA ARG A 303 22.08 14.75 11.02
C ARG A 303 21.45 16.14 11.11
N GLY A 304 20.15 16.28 10.86
CA GLY A 304 19.42 17.55 10.96
C GLY A 304 19.67 18.54 9.81
N HIS A 305 20.41 18.14 8.77
CA HIS A 305 20.70 18.94 7.58
C HIS A 305 20.14 18.24 6.34
N PRO A 306 18.81 18.23 6.15
CA PRO A 306 18.23 17.61 4.96
C PRO A 306 18.69 18.38 3.72
N SER A 307 19.08 17.63 2.68
CA SER A 307 19.76 18.16 1.48
C SER A 307 18.86 18.93 0.50
N HIS A 308 17.54 18.96 0.76
CA HIS A 308 16.58 19.61 -0.13
C HIS A 308 16.42 21.10 0.18
N GLU A 309 16.29 21.91 -0.87
CA GLU A 309 15.96 23.32 -0.72
C GLU A 309 14.52 23.46 -0.25
N LYS A 310 14.32 24.17 0.87
CA LYS A 310 12.98 24.46 1.42
C LYS A 310 12.31 25.57 0.63
N PHE A 311 12.03 25.31 -0.65
CA PHE A 311 11.49 26.29 -1.60
C PHE A 311 10.15 26.91 -1.15
N TRP A 312 9.41 26.22 -0.28
CA TRP A 312 8.18 26.72 0.35
C TRP A 312 8.41 27.86 1.35
N LEU A 313 9.65 28.13 1.77
CA LEU A 313 9.98 29.32 2.59
C LEU A 313 10.05 30.61 1.77
N GLU A 314 10.12 30.50 0.45
CA GLU A 314 10.15 31.63 -0.49
C GLU A 314 8.89 31.63 -1.38
N PRO A 315 7.68 31.74 -0.80
CA PRO A 315 6.43 31.60 -1.57
C PRO A 315 6.28 32.66 -2.67
N GLN A 316 6.93 33.83 -2.55
CA GLN A 316 6.89 34.91 -3.54
C GLN A 316 7.55 34.52 -4.87
N ARG A 317 8.48 33.55 -4.85
CA ARG A 317 9.20 33.08 -6.04
C ARG A 317 8.33 32.19 -6.95
N TRP A 318 7.23 31.67 -6.42
CA TRP A 318 6.43 30.63 -7.07
C TRP A 318 5.01 31.12 -7.37
N PRO A 319 4.52 30.94 -8.62
CA PRO A 319 3.21 31.44 -9.01
C PRO A 319 2.07 30.70 -8.29
N LEU A 320 0.97 31.40 -8.08
CA LEU A 320 -0.27 30.81 -7.58
C LEU A 320 -0.83 29.83 -8.61
N ALA A 321 -1.36 28.71 -8.12
CA ALA A 321 -2.07 27.79 -8.99
C ALA A 321 -3.41 28.39 -9.44
N HIS A 322 -3.81 28.15 -10.70
CA HIS A 322 -5.09 28.62 -11.24
C HIS A 322 -6.28 28.30 -10.31
N GLY A 323 -7.10 29.33 -10.04
CA GLY A 323 -8.26 29.22 -9.14
C GLY A 323 -7.96 29.38 -7.65
N THR A 324 -6.77 29.87 -7.29
CA THR A 324 -6.37 30.16 -5.90
C THR A 324 -6.22 31.68 -5.72
N GLU A 325 -6.93 32.26 -4.76
CA GLU A 325 -6.78 33.68 -4.40
C GLU A 325 -5.60 33.87 -3.44
N ALA A 326 -4.82 34.94 -3.63
CA ALA A 326 -3.76 35.31 -2.69
C ALA A 326 -4.38 35.73 -1.34
N PRO A 327 -3.69 35.56 -0.20
CA PRO A 327 -4.13 36.16 1.05
C PRO A 327 -4.14 37.68 0.86
N THR A 328 -5.27 38.33 1.14
CA THR A 328 -5.36 39.79 1.14
C THR A 328 -4.33 40.33 2.15
N PRO A 329 -3.41 41.23 1.75
CA PRO A 329 -2.46 41.78 2.70
C PRO A 329 -3.24 42.53 3.78
N THR A 330 -3.20 42.05 5.02
CA THR A 330 -3.63 42.82 6.18
C THR A 330 -2.71 44.01 6.29
N VAL A 331 -3.15 45.16 5.78
CA VAL A 331 -2.51 46.46 6.02
C VAL A 331 -2.66 46.75 7.51
N THR A 332 -1.69 46.34 8.31
CA THR A 332 -1.50 46.92 9.64
C THR A 332 -1.00 48.35 9.42
N ALA A 333 -1.94 49.28 9.30
CA ALA A 333 -1.68 50.71 9.30
C ALA A 333 -1.08 51.09 10.66
N HIS A 334 0.26 51.03 10.77
CA HIS A 334 0.97 51.77 11.79
C HIS A 334 0.88 53.25 11.42
N SER A 335 -0.11 53.92 12.00
CA SER A 335 -0.16 55.39 12.04
C SER A 335 1.07 55.90 12.80
N PRO A 336 1.90 56.78 12.22
CA PRO A 336 2.95 57.45 12.98
C PRO A 336 2.29 58.43 13.94
N LYS A 337 2.39 58.17 15.25
CA LYS A 337 2.08 59.19 16.25
C LYS A 337 3.15 60.28 16.14
N ALA A 338 2.68 61.49 15.81
CA ALA A 338 3.42 62.74 15.90
C ALA A 338 3.77 63.10 17.34
#